data_AF-A0A2D0NHM6-F1
#
_entry.id   AF-A0A2D0NHM6-F1
#
_cell.length_a   1.000
_cell.length_b   1.000
_cell.length_c   1.000
_cell.angle_alpha   90.00
_cell.angle_beta   90.00
_cell.angle_gamma   90.00
#
_symmetry.space_group_name_H-M   'P 1'
#
loop_
_entity.id
_entity.type
_entity.pdbx_description
1 polymer ?
#
loop_
_entity_poly.entity_id
_entity_poly.type
_entity_poly.pdbx_seq_one_letter_code
_entity_poly.pdbx_strand_id
1 'polypeptide(L)'
;MKNTLLFLMLISLLFSCRKTTETPLDMPDTEDICRHREALFSPQGYEIESIGTLDFNGGMDAFRMLDQQTGYALASNNVGGYAEVFKTENGGISWTNLEVNIPFRPLAMVFRDTDYGLITVNDRTGCDGTDCLSRTVAFRTENGGTTWERIEYLKYRGCSPIWFTMMTAFFMPI
;
A
#
# COMPACT_ATOMS: atom_id res chain seq x y z
N MET A 1 62.76 38.08 10.62
CA MET A 1 62.14 36.88 10.01
C MET A 1 61.12 36.18 10.92
N LYS A 2 61.32 36.09 12.25
CA LYS A 2 60.34 35.46 13.17
C LYS A 2 59.01 36.22 13.29
N ASN A 3 59.04 37.55 13.29
CA ASN A 3 57.82 38.38 13.42
C ASN A 3 56.98 38.43 12.14
N THR A 4 57.61 38.26 10.96
CA THR A 4 56.92 38.24 9.67
C THR A 4 56.14 36.92 9.47
N LEU A 5 56.66 35.80 9.98
CA LEU A 5 55.98 34.50 9.95
C LEU A 5 54.75 34.47 10.87
N LEU A 6 54.84 35.13 12.04
CA LEU A 6 53.74 35.23 13.00
C LEU A 6 52.57 36.05 12.43
N PHE A 7 52.88 37.11 11.68
CA PHE A 7 51.89 37.97 11.04
C PHE A 7 51.15 37.23 9.91
N LEU A 8 51.85 36.40 9.14
CA LEU A 8 51.25 35.56 8.09
C LEU A 8 50.36 34.46 8.67
N MET A 9 50.73 33.85 9.81
CA MET A 9 49.86 32.90 10.51
C MET A 9 48.59 33.57 11.06
N LEU A 10 48.69 34.78 11.62
CA LEU A 10 47.52 35.52 12.11
C LEU A 10 46.55 35.90 10.98
N ILE A 11 47.08 36.26 9.80
CA ILE A 11 46.25 36.58 8.63
C ILE A 11 45.53 35.32 8.13
N SER A 12 46.19 34.15 8.10
CA SER A 12 45.53 32.90 7.70
C SER A 12 44.41 32.46 8.67
N LEU A 13 44.51 32.81 9.96
CA LEU A 13 43.47 32.57 10.96
C LEU A 13 42.28 33.53 10.81
N LEU A 14 42.47 34.74 10.27
CA LEU A 14 41.41 35.71 10.02
C LEU A 14 40.62 35.43 8.72
N PHE A 15 41.17 34.65 7.80
CA PHE A 15 40.48 34.21 6.57
C PHE A 15 39.85 32.81 6.69
N SER A 16 40.13 32.07 7.77
CA SER A 16 39.59 30.73 8.02
C SER A 16 38.33 30.73 8.89
N CYS A 17 37.31 31.52 8.52
CA CYS A 17 35.90 31.20 8.76
C CYS A 17 35.01 32.23 8.07
N ARG A 18 35.11 32.36 6.74
CA ARG A 18 33.97 32.91 6.00
C ARG A 18 33.02 31.74 5.79
N LYS A 19 32.11 31.56 6.75
CA LYS A 19 30.92 30.74 6.56
C LYS A 19 30.24 31.32 5.33
N THR A 20 30.36 30.66 4.18
CA THR A 20 29.51 30.96 3.05
C THR A 20 28.10 30.77 3.57
N THR A 21 27.38 31.88 3.71
CA THR A 21 25.93 31.81 3.77
C THR A 21 25.52 31.34 2.38
N GLU A 22 25.62 30.04 2.15
CA GLU A 22 24.64 29.39 1.31
C GLU A 22 23.32 29.83 1.94
N THR A 23 22.59 30.65 1.21
CA THR A 23 21.16 30.85 1.46
C THR A 23 20.63 29.48 1.88
N PRO A 24 20.07 29.33 3.09
CA PRO A 24 19.25 28.17 3.34
C PRO A 24 18.30 28.15 2.14
N LEU A 25 18.31 27.07 1.35
CA LEU A 25 17.08 26.71 0.68
C LEU A 25 16.07 26.79 1.81
N ASP A 26 15.13 27.74 1.72
CA ASP A 26 14.07 27.92 2.71
C ASP A 26 13.47 26.53 2.90
N MET A 27 13.94 25.84 3.94
CA MET A 27 13.42 24.55 4.32
C MET A 27 12.18 24.97 5.07
N PRO A 28 10.98 24.79 4.49
CA PRO A 28 9.77 25.24 5.14
C PRO A 28 9.78 24.67 6.56
N ASP A 29 9.44 25.53 7.52
CA ASP A 29 9.34 25.20 8.94
C ASP A 29 8.88 23.76 9.10
N THR A 30 9.62 22.94 9.86
CA THR A 30 9.35 21.50 9.98
C THR A 30 7.96 21.20 10.56
N GLU A 31 7.26 22.22 11.07
CA GLU A 31 5.84 22.19 11.46
C GLU A 31 4.86 22.17 10.27
N ASP A 32 5.27 22.69 9.11
CA ASP A 32 4.44 22.86 7.91
C ASP A 32 4.51 21.66 6.96
N ILE A 33 5.53 20.79 7.10
CA ILE A 33 5.65 19.52 6.35
C ILE A 33 4.57 18.53 6.82
N CYS A 34 4.16 18.60 8.09
CA CYS A 34 3.12 17.75 8.66
C CYS A 34 1.71 18.33 8.50
N ARG A 35 1.57 19.61 8.09
CA ARG A 35 0.29 20.11 7.59
C ARG A 35 0.04 19.39 6.27
N HIS A 36 -0.91 18.46 6.30
CA HIS A 36 -1.36 17.71 5.15
C HIS A 36 -1.70 18.70 4.04
N ARG A 37 -0.80 18.88 3.06
CA ARG A 37 -1.17 19.55 1.83
C ARG A 37 -2.13 18.60 1.12
N GLU A 38 -3.40 18.97 1.09
CA GLU A 38 -4.50 18.26 0.45
C GLU A 38 -4.42 18.25 -1.09
N ALA A 39 -3.38 18.86 -1.67
CA ALA A 39 -3.20 18.90 -3.11
C ALA A 39 -2.41 17.69 -3.59
N LEU A 40 -3.04 16.85 -4.40
CA LEU A 40 -2.36 15.86 -5.25
C LEU A 40 -1.47 16.60 -6.24
N PHE A 41 -0.15 16.48 -6.09
CA PHE A 41 0.81 17.07 -7.02
C PHE A 41 1.23 16.03 -8.07
N SER A 42 1.09 16.38 -9.34
CA SER A 42 1.69 15.61 -10.42
C SER A 42 3.20 15.88 -10.52
N PRO A 43 4.01 14.93 -11.01
CA PRO A 43 5.39 15.21 -11.37
C PRO A 43 5.47 16.31 -12.45
N GLN A 44 6.61 17.02 -12.52
CA GLN A 44 6.81 18.07 -13.51
C GLN A 44 6.65 17.53 -14.95
N GLY A 45 5.79 18.18 -15.74
CA GLY A 45 5.49 17.76 -17.11
C GLY A 45 4.39 16.69 -17.22
N TYR A 46 3.76 16.32 -16.11
CA TYR A 46 2.61 15.41 -16.06
C TYR A 46 1.41 16.12 -15.45
N GLU A 47 0.21 15.70 -15.83
CA GLU A 47 -1.05 16.13 -15.23
C GLU A 47 -1.76 14.91 -14.63
N ILE A 48 -2.40 15.08 -13.48
CA ILE A 48 -3.27 14.06 -12.89
C ILE A 48 -4.67 14.29 -13.44
N GLU A 49 -5.20 13.27 -14.11
CA GLU A 49 -6.59 13.24 -14.59
C GLU A 49 -7.40 12.24 -13.77
N SER A 50 -8.58 12.68 -13.34
CA SER A 50 -9.57 11.78 -12.72
C SER A 50 -10.39 11.11 -13.82
N ILE A 51 -10.12 9.83 -14.08
CA ILE A 51 -10.78 9.06 -15.14
C ILE A 51 -12.10 8.40 -14.72
N GLY A 52 -12.36 8.29 -13.41
CA GLY A 52 -13.52 7.61 -12.86
C GLY A 52 -13.51 7.61 -11.34
N THR A 53 -14.66 7.23 -10.76
CA THR A 53 -14.86 7.12 -9.32
C THR A 53 -15.54 5.80 -9.00
N LEU A 54 -15.00 5.06 -8.03
CA LEU A 54 -15.70 3.97 -7.37
C LEU A 54 -16.39 4.53 -6.12
N ASP A 55 -17.70 4.74 -6.21
CA ASP A 55 -18.51 5.16 -5.06
C ASP A 55 -18.92 3.94 -4.24
N PHE A 56 -18.39 3.86 -3.02
CA PHE A 56 -18.59 2.71 -2.13
C PHE A 56 -18.45 3.14 -0.67
N ASN A 57 -19.32 2.59 0.18
CA ASN A 57 -19.31 2.86 1.62
C ASN A 57 -18.32 1.92 2.35
N GLY A 58 -17.04 2.25 2.28
CA GLY A 58 -15.98 1.51 2.96
C GLY A 58 -14.59 2.05 2.68
N GLY A 59 -13.57 1.27 3.05
CA GLY A 59 -12.17 1.58 2.80
C GLY A 59 -11.60 0.74 1.67
N MET A 60 -10.78 1.34 0.81
CA MET A 60 -9.99 0.59 -0.17
C MET A 60 -8.75 0.01 0.51
N ASP A 61 -8.59 -1.31 0.46
CA ASP A 61 -7.49 -2.04 1.10
C ASP A 61 -6.37 -2.39 0.12
N ALA A 62 -6.72 -2.77 -1.11
CA ALA A 62 -5.74 -3.09 -2.15
C ALA A 62 -6.28 -2.85 -3.55
N PHE A 63 -5.35 -2.64 -4.49
CA PHE A 63 -5.64 -2.48 -5.90
C PHE A 63 -4.56 -3.17 -6.73
N ARG A 64 -4.95 -3.83 -7.82
CA ARG A 64 -4.03 -4.47 -8.76
C ARG A 64 -4.57 -4.45 -10.18
N MET A 65 -3.84 -3.82 -11.10
CA MET A 65 -4.03 -4.01 -12.53
C MET A 65 -3.26 -5.25 -13.00
N LEU A 66 -3.89 -6.05 -13.85
CA LEU A 66 -3.25 -7.17 -14.56
C LEU A 66 -2.68 -6.74 -15.90
N ASP A 67 -3.39 -5.83 -16.57
CA ASP A 67 -2.99 -5.18 -17.82
C ASP A 67 -3.58 -3.75 -17.86
N GLN A 68 -3.55 -3.09 -19.02
CA GLN A 68 -4.06 -1.72 -19.17
C GLN A 68 -5.58 -1.58 -18.97
N GLN A 69 -6.33 -2.66 -19.18
CA GLN A 69 -7.79 -2.70 -19.15
C GLN A 69 -8.31 -3.41 -17.91
N THR A 70 -7.71 -4.53 -17.53
CA THR A 70 -8.21 -5.42 -16.49
C THR A 70 -7.56 -5.16 -15.15
N GLY A 71 -8.37 -4.98 -14.12
CA GLY A 71 -7.89 -4.79 -12.75
C GLY A 71 -8.89 -5.19 -11.69
N TYR A 72 -8.39 -5.35 -10.47
CA TYR A 72 -9.14 -5.75 -9.30
C TYR A 72 -8.88 -4.80 -8.15
N ALA A 73 -9.91 -4.51 -7.37
CA ALA A 73 -9.81 -3.72 -6.16
C ALA A 73 -10.46 -4.46 -5.00
N LEU A 74 -9.77 -4.50 -3.86
CA LEU A 74 -10.23 -5.09 -2.62
C LEU A 74 -10.61 -3.96 -1.67
N ALA A 75 -11.79 -4.07 -1.07
CA ALA A 75 -12.28 -3.10 -0.12
C ALA A 75 -12.89 -3.78 1.10
N SER A 76 -12.95 -3.05 2.21
CA SER A 76 -13.65 -3.43 3.43
C SER A 76 -14.87 -2.54 3.59
N ASN A 77 -16.07 -3.13 3.63
CA ASN A 77 -17.29 -2.36 3.81
C ASN A 77 -17.43 -1.80 5.23
N ASN A 78 -18.15 -0.70 5.40
CA ASN A 78 -18.41 -0.14 6.73
C ASN A 78 -19.54 -0.90 7.49
N VAL A 79 -20.16 -1.90 6.86
CA VAL A 79 -21.29 -2.68 7.39
C VAL A 79 -20.83 -4.04 7.94
N GLY A 80 -19.77 -4.01 8.76
CA GLY A 80 -19.18 -5.22 9.37
C GLY A 80 -17.72 -5.45 8.99
N GLY A 81 -17.17 -4.65 8.07
CA GLY A 81 -15.79 -4.80 7.63
C GLY A 81 -15.60 -5.94 6.66
N TYR A 82 -16.66 -6.42 5.98
CA TYR A 82 -16.56 -7.58 5.08
C TYR A 82 -15.81 -7.22 3.81
N ALA A 83 -15.19 -8.23 3.20
CA ALA A 83 -14.45 -8.06 1.97
C ALA A 83 -15.41 -7.85 0.80
N GLU A 84 -15.14 -6.83 0.00
CA GLU A 84 -15.77 -6.54 -1.27
C GLU A 84 -14.69 -6.59 -2.35
N VAL A 85 -15.02 -7.15 -3.51
CA VAL A 85 -14.09 -7.25 -4.64
C VAL A 85 -14.73 -6.58 -5.84
N PHE A 86 -14.03 -5.60 -6.39
CA PHE A 86 -14.42 -4.90 -7.59
C PHE A 86 -13.52 -5.31 -8.74
N LYS A 87 -14.08 -5.41 -9.95
CA LYS A 87 -13.35 -5.64 -11.19
C LYS A 87 -13.55 -4.48 -12.15
N THR A 88 -12.50 -4.10 -12.86
CA THR A 88 -12.57 -3.23 -14.05
C THR A 88 -12.11 -4.01 -15.28
N GLU A 89 -12.69 -3.66 -16.42
CA GLU A 89 -12.30 -4.16 -17.75
C GLU A 89 -12.04 -2.99 -18.73
N ASN A 90 -11.96 -1.76 -18.20
CA ASN A 90 -11.76 -0.54 -18.97
C ASN A 90 -10.76 0.42 -18.29
N GLY A 91 -9.72 -0.13 -17.68
CA GLY A 91 -8.59 0.64 -17.16
C GLY A 91 -8.93 1.46 -15.91
N GLY A 92 -9.98 1.07 -15.19
CA GLY A 92 -10.40 1.74 -13.96
C GLY A 92 -11.37 2.90 -14.16
N ILE A 93 -11.86 3.14 -15.38
CA ILE A 93 -12.91 4.13 -15.66
C ILE A 93 -14.21 3.74 -14.93
N SER A 94 -14.55 2.44 -14.92
CA SER A 94 -15.66 1.91 -14.13
C SER A 94 -15.30 0.60 -13.44
N TRP A 95 -15.97 0.35 -12.31
CA TRP A 95 -15.75 -0.80 -11.44
C TRP A 95 -17.07 -1.51 -11.18
N THR A 96 -17.08 -2.84 -11.31
CA THR A 96 -18.23 -3.70 -11.03
C THR A 96 -17.94 -4.49 -9.75
N ASN A 97 -18.85 -4.42 -8.77
CA ASN A 97 -18.77 -5.29 -7.59
C ASN A 97 -19.07 -6.73 -8.01
N LEU A 98 -18.22 -7.67 -7.61
CA LEU A 98 -18.40 -9.09 -7.87
C LEU A 98 -19.31 -9.79 -6.84
N GLU A 99 -19.82 -9.04 -5.85
CA GLU A 99 -20.75 -9.51 -4.81
C GLU A 99 -20.24 -10.76 -4.07
N VAL A 100 -18.98 -10.70 -3.64
CA VAL A 100 -18.34 -11.85 -2.99
C VAL A 100 -18.94 -12.09 -1.59
N ASN A 101 -19.24 -13.35 -1.27
CA ASN A 101 -19.76 -13.72 0.05
C ASN A 101 -18.62 -14.08 1.02
N ILE A 102 -17.75 -13.12 1.31
CA ILE A 102 -16.61 -13.28 2.23
C ILE A 102 -16.86 -12.41 3.49
N PRO A 103 -17.47 -12.97 4.55
CA PRO A 103 -17.95 -12.22 5.71
C PRO A 103 -16.84 -11.87 6.72
N PHE A 104 -15.64 -11.55 6.21
CA PHE A 104 -14.45 -11.32 7.01
C PHE A 104 -13.69 -10.12 6.50
N ARG A 105 -12.94 -9.48 7.41
CA ARG A 105 -12.10 -8.35 7.05
C ARG A 105 -10.96 -8.76 6.14
N PRO A 106 -10.84 -8.14 4.94
CA PRO A 106 -9.73 -8.41 4.05
C PRO A 106 -8.41 -7.94 4.68
N LEU A 107 -7.34 -8.62 4.29
CA LEU A 107 -5.96 -8.30 4.68
C LEU A 107 -5.12 -7.98 3.45
N ALA A 108 -5.27 -8.77 2.40
CA ALA A 108 -4.51 -8.63 1.18
C ALA A 108 -5.20 -9.40 0.04
N MET A 109 -4.91 -8.99 -1.18
CA MET A 109 -5.36 -9.62 -2.42
C MET A 109 -4.18 -9.74 -3.39
N VAL A 110 -4.17 -10.85 -4.12
CA VAL A 110 -3.26 -11.11 -5.23
C VAL A 110 -4.06 -11.75 -6.35
N PHE A 111 -3.92 -11.25 -7.57
CA PHE A 111 -4.39 -11.92 -8.79
C PHE A 111 -3.18 -12.24 -9.64
N ARG A 112 -2.98 -13.52 -9.98
CA ARG A 112 -1.86 -13.91 -10.86
C ARG A 112 -2.18 -13.57 -12.30
N ASP A 113 -3.41 -13.87 -12.70
CA ASP A 113 -3.96 -13.71 -14.04
C ASP A 113 -5.48 -13.45 -13.93
N THR A 114 -6.19 -13.47 -15.07
CA THR A 114 -7.63 -13.17 -15.13
C THR A 114 -8.51 -14.22 -14.48
N ASP A 115 -7.98 -15.42 -14.19
CA ASP A 115 -8.73 -16.54 -13.65
C ASP A 115 -8.37 -16.80 -12.19
N TYR A 116 -7.07 -16.76 -11.86
CA TYR A 116 -6.56 -17.15 -10.55
C TYR A 116 -6.25 -15.97 -9.63
N GLY A 117 -6.87 -15.98 -8.46
CA GLY A 117 -6.64 -15.00 -7.41
C GLY A 117 -6.77 -15.57 -6.01
N LEU A 118 -6.11 -14.92 -5.04
CA LEU A 118 -6.20 -15.21 -3.62
C LEU A 118 -6.54 -13.94 -2.85
N ILE A 119 -7.42 -14.07 -1.87
CA ILE A 119 -7.70 -13.07 -0.85
C ILE A 119 -7.42 -13.69 0.50
N THR A 120 -6.72 -12.95 1.35
CA THR A 120 -6.54 -13.35 2.74
C THR A 120 -7.40 -12.50 3.65
N VAL A 121 -7.98 -13.11 4.67
CA VAL A 121 -8.87 -12.47 5.62
C VAL A 121 -8.54 -12.85 7.06
N ASN A 122 -8.99 -12.04 8.01
CA ASN A 122 -8.99 -12.40 9.42
C ASN A 122 -10.30 -13.10 9.80
N ASP A 123 -10.26 -14.42 9.98
CA ASP A 123 -11.40 -15.18 10.51
C ASP A 123 -11.36 -15.19 12.04
N ARG A 124 -12.25 -14.42 12.66
CA ARG A 124 -12.37 -14.31 14.12
C ARG A 124 -13.45 -15.22 14.70
N THR A 125 -14.06 -16.09 13.90
CA THR A 125 -15.13 -16.98 14.34
C THR A 125 -14.63 -17.93 15.43
N GLY A 126 -15.39 -18.03 16.52
CA GLY A 126 -15.06 -18.92 17.64
C GLY A 126 -13.73 -18.57 18.30
N CYS A 127 -13.45 -17.26 18.47
CA CYS A 127 -12.28 -16.78 19.17
C CYS A 127 -12.72 -15.88 20.34
N ASP A 128 -12.34 -16.27 21.55
CA ASP A 128 -12.77 -15.73 22.85
C ASP A 128 -11.59 -15.14 23.66
N GLY A 129 -10.41 -14.97 23.05
CA GLY A 129 -9.19 -14.47 23.70
C GLY A 129 -8.41 -13.40 22.92
N THR A 130 -7.24 -13.01 23.41
CA THR A 130 -6.40 -11.93 22.83
C THR A 130 -5.64 -12.31 21.54
N ASP A 131 -5.54 -13.61 21.21
CA ASP A 131 -4.73 -14.10 20.08
C ASP A 131 -5.49 -14.24 18.74
N CYS A 132 -6.66 -13.60 18.62
CA CYS A 132 -7.50 -13.66 17.40
C CYS A 132 -6.87 -13.02 16.15
N LEU A 133 -5.70 -12.39 16.28
CA LEU A 133 -4.94 -11.83 15.17
C LEU A 133 -4.21 -12.90 14.32
N SER A 134 -4.25 -14.16 14.76
CA SER A 134 -3.40 -15.24 14.22
C SER A 134 -4.12 -16.22 13.27
N ARG A 135 -5.42 -16.00 12.99
CA ARG A 135 -6.23 -16.86 12.11
C ARG A 135 -6.43 -16.22 10.74
N THR A 136 -5.34 -16.17 9.98
CA THR A 136 -5.42 -15.85 8.55
C THR A 136 -6.00 -17.02 7.78
N VAL A 137 -7.07 -16.77 7.04
CA VAL A 137 -7.69 -17.71 6.11
C VAL A 137 -7.54 -17.18 4.71
N ALA A 138 -7.34 -18.08 3.74
CA ALA A 138 -7.29 -17.72 2.33
C ALA A 138 -8.61 -18.09 1.64
N PHE A 139 -9.00 -17.30 0.67
CA PHE A 139 -10.02 -17.60 -0.32
C PHE A 139 -9.36 -17.60 -1.68
N ARG A 140 -9.69 -18.58 -2.52
CA ARG A 140 -9.17 -18.72 -3.89
C ARG A 140 -10.30 -18.59 -4.90
N THR A 141 -10.02 -17.91 -6.00
CA THR A 141 -10.82 -17.98 -7.21
C THR A 141 -10.00 -18.62 -8.33
N GLU A 142 -10.67 -19.35 -9.22
CA GLU A 142 -10.12 -19.93 -10.46
C GLU A 142 -10.95 -19.50 -11.69
N ASN A 143 -11.81 -18.50 -11.52
CA ASN A 143 -12.70 -17.95 -12.53
C ASN A 143 -12.84 -16.42 -12.41
N GLY A 144 -11.75 -15.75 -12.09
CA GLY A 144 -11.66 -14.29 -12.16
C GLY A 144 -12.48 -13.55 -11.12
N GLY A 145 -12.77 -14.20 -9.99
CA GLY A 145 -13.48 -13.64 -8.86
C GLY A 145 -14.98 -13.87 -8.87
N THR A 146 -15.53 -14.60 -9.86
CA THR A 146 -16.97 -14.95 -9.88
C THR A 146 -17.35 -15.89 -8.73
N THR A 147 -16.48 -16.84 -8.38
CA THR A 147 -16.66 -17.68 -7.20
C THR A 147 -15.37 -17.78 -6.39
N TRP A 148 -15.53 -17.92 -5.07
CA TRP A 148 -14.42 -18.01 -4.13
C TRP A 148 -14.59 -19.25 -3.23
N GLU A 149 -13.52 -20.02 -3.12
CA GLU A 149 -13.43 -21.19 -2.25
C GLU A 149 -12.53 -20.88 -1.05
N ARG A 150 -13.01 -21.18 0.16
CA ARG A 150 -12.22 -21.04 1.38
C ARG A 150 -11.18 -22.16 1.45
N ILE A 151 -9.90 -21.80 1.56
CA ILE A 151 -8.79 -22.73 1.72
C ILE A 151 -8.19 -22.58 3.11
N GLU A 152 -8.17 -23.67 3.87
CA GLU A 152 -7.44 -23.76 5.12
C GLU A 152 -6.07 -24.38 4.92
N TYR A 153 -5.02 -23.60 5.16
CA TYR A 153 -3.67 -24.16 5.24
C TYR A 153 -3.32 -24.42 6.70
N LEU A 154 -3.68 -25.62 7.16
CA LEU A 154 -3.45 -26.06 8.55
C LEU A 154 -1.98 -25.91 8.99
N LYS A 155 -1.05 -26.03 8.05
CA LYS A 155 0.40 -25.88 8.27
C LYS A 155 0.83 -24.46 8.68
N TYR A 156 0.07 -23.43 8.30
CA TYR A 156 0.45 -22.02 8.50
C TYR A 156 -0.40 -21.31 9.56
N ARG A 157 -1.15 -22.06 10.38
CA ARG A 157 -1.85 -21.49 11.53
C ARG A 157 -0.85 -20.76 12.44
N GLY A 158 -1.06 -19.46 12.67
CA GLY A 158 -0.19 -18.63 13.50
C GLY A 158 0.89 -17.83 12.75
N CYS A 159 1.06 -18.00 11.44
CA CYS A 159 1.97 -17.15 10.66
C CYS A 159 1.35 -15.78 10.38
N SER A 160 2.19 -14.74 10.32
CA SER A 160 1.75 -13.39 9.97
C SER A 160 1.13 -13.35 8.55
N PRO A 161 -0.01 -12.67 8.36
CA PRO A 161 -0.75 -12.66 7.10
C PRO A 161 0.07 -12.16 5.90
N ILE A 162 0.97 -11.20 6.11
CA ILE A 162 1.80 -10.61 5.03
C ILE A 162 2.76 -11.65 4.46
N TRP A 163 3.38 -12.46 5.33
CA TRP A 163 4.29 -13.54 4.92
C TRP A 163 3.53 -14.66 4.21
N PHE A 164 2.32 -14.95 4.68
CA PHE A 164 1.47 -15.97 4.09
C PHE A 164 0.99 -15.58 2.68
N THR A 165 0.54 -14.35 2.45
CA THR A 165 0.11 -13.89 1.11
C THR A 165 1.29 -13.88 0.13
N MET A 166 2.48 -13.44 0.57
CA MET A 166 3.67 -13.45 -0.29
C MET A 166 4.14 -14.88 -0.60
N MET A 167 4.12 -15.80 0.38
CA MET A 167 4.49 -17.19 0.13
C MET A 167 3.49 -17.93 -0.77
N THR A 168 2.19 -17.72 -0.57
CA THR A 168 1.15 -18.37 -1.39
C THR A 168 1.09 -17.81 -2.80
N ALA A 169 1.34 -16.52 -2.99
CA ALA A 169 1.41 -15.88 -4.31
C ALA A 169 2.62 -16.34 -5.13
N PHE A 170 3.78 -16.53 -4.49
CA PHE A 170 5.06 -16.77 -5.19
C PHE A 170 5.55 -18.23 -5.16
N PHE A 171 5.09 -19.07 -4.22
CA PHE A 171 5.67 -20.41 -3.99
C PHE A 171 4.69 -21.58 -4.06
N MET A 172 3.43 -21.39 -4.49
CA MET A 172 2.59 -22.56 -4.77
C MET A 172 2.93 -23.17 -6.13
N PRO A 173 3.30 -24.46 -6.18
CA PRO A 173 3.40 -25.19 -7.43
C PRO A 173 1.99 -25.40 -7.99
N ILE A 174 1.95 -25.40 -9.33
CA ILE A 174 0.83 -25.77 -10.19
C ILE A 174 0.23 -27.12 -9.75
#